data_AF-A0A0M5IUF4-F1
#
_entry.id   AF-A0A0M5IUF4-F1
#
_cell.length_a   1.000
_cell.length_b   1.000
_cell.length_c   1.000
_cell.angle_alpha   90.00
_cell.angle_beta   90.00
_cell.angle_gamma   90.00
#
_symmetry.space_group_name_H-M   'P 1'
#
loop_
_entity.id
_entity.type
_entity.pdbx_description
1 polymer ?
#
loop_
_entity_poly.entity_id
_entity_poly.type
_entity_poly.pdbx_seq_one_letter_code
_entity_poly.pdbx_strand_id
1 'polypeptide(L)'
;MVRLVEDRILAENLSVQQACQAVAPKLGVSWHTARQWTQQACCDGHTHQHQSKDLVAEVAKLRRENHTLRDTNELLKAAPAPLN
;
A
#
# COMPACT_ATOMS: atom_id res chain seq x y z
N MET A 1 -18.07 -0.49 5.64
CA MET A 1 -18.25 -1.64 6.55
C MET A 1 -17.00 -1.88 7.39
N VAL A 2 -15.83 -2.14 6.78
CA VAL A 2 -14.59 -2.45 7.51
C VAL A 2 -14.17 -1.32 8.45
N ARG A 3 -14.16 -0.07 7.96
CA ARG A 3 -13.97 1.12 8.81
C ARG A 3 -14.94 1.20 9.99
N LEU A 4 -16.21 0.79 9.84
CA LEU A 4 -17.19 0.80 10.94
C LEU A 4 -16.92 -0.30 11.99
N VAL A 5 -16.29 -1.41 11.59
CA VAL A 5 -15.86 -2.47 12.51
C VAL A 5 -14.58 -2.03 13.23
N GLU A 6 -13.61 -1.46 12.51
CA GLU A 6 -12.36 -0.93 13.05
C GLU A 6 -12.59 0.22 14.03
N ASP A 7 -13.44 1.19 13.69
CA ASP A 7 -13.81 2.30 14.57
C ASP A 7 -14.38 1.80 15.90
N ARG A 8 -15.10 0.68 15.86
CA ARG A 8 -15.74 0.07 17.03
C ARG A 8 -14.79 -0.75 17.88
N ILE A 9 -13.85 -1.43 17.25
CA ILE A 9 -12.72 -2.08 17.93
C ILE A 9 -11.92 -1.01 18.69
N LEU A 10 -11.63 0.13 18.05
CA LEU A 10 -10.86 1.21 18.64
C LEU A 10 -11.62 1.98 19.73
N ALA A 11 -12.90 2.28 19.52
CA ALA A 11 -13.71 3.06 20.45
C ALA A 11 -14.17 2.25 21.68
N GLU A 12 -14.52 0.98 21.49
CA GLU A 12 -15.12 0.13 22.54
C GLU A 12 -14.14 -0.96 23.04
N ASN A 13 -12.89 -0.99 22.56
CA ASN A 13 -11.86 -2.01 22.84
C ASN A 13 -12.38 -3.45 22.63
N LEU A 14 -13.27 -3.62 21.64
CA LEU A 14 -13.93 -4.89 21.37
C LEU A 14 -13.03 -5.79 20.53
N SER A 15 -13.17 -7.11 20.72
CA SER A 15 -12.60 -8.06 19.77
C SER A 15 -13.25 -7.90 18.39
N VAL A 16 -12.51 -8.27 17.33
CA VAL A 16 -13.02 -8.27 15.94
C VAL A 16 -14.34 -9.02 15.82
N GLN A 17 -14.50 -10.12 16.57
CA GLN A 17 -15.72 -10.90 16.60
C GLN A 17 -16.90 -10.08 17.15
N GLN A 18 -16.73 -9.46 18.32
CA GLN A 18 -17.76 -8.65 18.96
C GLN A 18 -18.14 -7.44 18.11
N ALA A 19 -17.14 -6.77 17.50
CA ALA A 19 -17.39 -5.65 16.60
C ALA A 19 -18.17 -6.08 15.35
N CYS A 20 -17.80 -7.21 14.73
CA CYS A 20 -18.55 -7.77 13.61
C CYS A 20 -19.99 -8.15 14.01
N GLN A 21 -20.20 -8.74 15.19
CA GLN A 21 -21.54 -9.12 15.67
C GLN A 21 -22.41 -7.89 15.90
N ALA A 22 -21.81 -6.80 16.38
CA ALA A 22 -22.51 -5.56 16.64
C ALA A 22 -22.81 -4.75 15.36
N VAL A 23 -22.04 -4.92 14.29
CA VAL A 23 -22.17 -4.20 13.01
C VAL A 23 -23.02 -4.97 11.99
N ALA A 24 -22.95 -6.30 11.98
CA ALA A 24 -23.64 -7.13 10.98
C ALA A 24 -25.17 -6.92 10.93
N PRO A 25 -25.91 -6.84 12.06
CA PRO A 25 -27.35 -6.56 12.04
C PRO A 25 -27.67 -5.18 11.45
N LYS A 26 -26.83 -4.17 11.70
CA LYS A 26 -27.01 -2.80 11.19
C LYS A 26 -26.85 -2.71 9.66
N LEU A 27 -26.18 -3.71 9.07
CA LEU A 27 -25.92 -3.78 7.63
C LEU A 27 -26.78 -4.84 6.93
N GLY A 28 -27.67 -5.53 7.65
CA GLY A 28 -28.52 -6.59 7.09
C GLY A 28 -27.74 -7.82 6.61
N VAL A 29 -26.53 -8.05 7.13
CA VAL A 29 -25.69 -9.20 6.76
C VAL A 29 -25.47 -10.13 7.94
N SER A 30 -25.04 -11.36 7.68
CA SER A 30 -24.62 -12.27 8.75
C SER A 30 -23.30 -11.80 9.36
N TRP A 31 -23.08 -12.12 10.64
CA TRP A 31 -21.80 -11.88 11.32
C TRP A 31 -20.62 -12.55 10.58
N HIS A 32 -20.84 -13.75 10.03
CA HIS A 32 -19.80 -14.48 9.30
C HIS A 32 -19.37 -13.72 8.03
N THR A 33 -20.34 -13.14 7.31
CA THR A 33 -20.09 -12.30 6.14
C THR A 33 -19.32 -11.03 6.50
N ALA A 34 -19.71 -10.34 7.58
CA ALA A 34 -19.00 -9.16 8.07
C ALA A 34 -17.55 -9.48 8.47
N ARG A 35 -17.34 -10.62 9.13
CA ARG A 35 -16.01 -11.12 9.52
C ARG A 35 -15.13 -11.43 8.30
N GLN A 36 -15.68 -12.11 7.29
CA GLN A 36 -14.96 -12.46 6.07
C GLN A 36 -14.52 -11.21 5.30
N TRP A 37 -15.41 -10.26 5.10
CA TRP A 37 -15.08 -8.99 4.43
C TRP A 37 -14.06 -8.16 5.21
N THR A 38 -14.11 -8.17 6.55
CA THR A 38 -13.10 -7.51 7.40
C THR A 38 -11.72 -8.17 7.25
N GLN A 39 -11.66 -9.50 7.20
CA GLN A 39 -10.41 -10.23 6.91
C GLN A 39 -9.88 -9.92 5.51
N GLN A 40 -10.76 -9.94 4.50
CA GLN A 40 -10.38 -9.67 3.12
C GLN A 40 -9.77 -8.28 3.00
N ALA A 41 -10.41 -7.26 3.56
CA ALA A 41 -9.89 -5.89 3.51
C ALA A 41 -8.58 -5.71 4.29
N CYS A 42 -8.37 -6.44 5.38
CA CYS A 42 -7.08 -6.45 6.09
C CYS A 42 -5.97 -7.02 5.19
N CYS A 43 -6.23 -8.16 4.53
CA CYS A 43 -5.30 -8.74 3.56
C CYS A 43 -5.02 -7.79 2.39
N ASP A 44 -6.07 -7.24 1.77
CA ASP A 44 -5.96 -6.33 0.64
C ASP A 44 -5.19 -5.05 1.02
N GLY A 45 -5.45 -4.50 2.23
CA GLY A 45 -4.73 -3.35 2.77
C GLY A 45 -3.24 -3.63 2.99
N HIS A 46 -2.89 -4.80 3.54
CA HIS A 46 -1.51 -5.22 3.69
C HIS A 46 -0.81 -5.42 2.32
N THR A 47 -1.48 -6.04 1.36
CA THR A 47 -0.95 -6.22 0.00
C THR A 47 -0.71 -4.86 -0.68
N HIS A 48 -1.66 -3.95 -0.60
CA HIS A 48 -1.53 -2.61 -1.19
C HIS A 48 -0.40 -1.80 -0.52
N GLN A 49 -0.27 -1.89 0.81
CA GLN A 49 0.81 -1.23 1.53
C GLN A 49 2.20 -1.79 1.17
N HIS A 50 2.30 -3.12 1.00
CA HIS A 50 3.54 -3.76 0.56
C HIS A 50 3.93 -3.33 -0.86
N GLN A 51 2.99 -3.39 -1.81
CA GLN A 51 3.20 -2.94 -3.19
C GLN A 51 3.62 -1.46 -3.25
N SER A 52 2.98 -0.60 -2.45
CA SER A 52 3.34 0.83 -2.40
C SER A 52 4.77 1.04 -1.91
N LYS A 53 5.23 0.30 -0.90
CA LYS A 53 6.61 0.40 -0.39
C LYS A 53 7.62 -0.09 -1.42
N ASP A 54 7.32 -1.19 -2.09
CA ASP A 54 8.17 -1.77 -3.14
C ASP A 54 8.33 -0.80 -4.32
N LEU A 55 7.23 -0.22 -4.79
CA LEU A 55 7.25 0.81 -5.85
C LEU A 55 8.06 2.05 -5.46
N VAL A 56 8.00 2.50 -4.20
CA VAL A 56 8.83 3.62 -3.72
C VAL A 56 10.32 3.27 -3.77
N ALA A 57 10.69 2.05 -3.37
CA ALA A 57 12.07 1.56 -3.44
C ALA A 57 12.57 1.48 -4.89
N GLU A 58 11.73 0.97 -5.81
CA GLU A 58 12.03 0.90 -7.24
C GLU A 58 12.21 2.30 -7.85
N VAL A 59 11.31 3.24 -7.54
CA VAL A 59 11.43 4.63 -8.03
C VAL A 59 12.72 5.28 -7.51
N ALA A 60 13.10 5.04 -6.26
CA ALA A 60 14.34 5.56 -5.70
C ALA A 60 15.58 4.98 -6.42
N LYS A 61 15.57 3.68 -6.73
CA LYS A 61 16.63 3.02 -7.50
C LYS A 61 16.73 3.60 -8.92
N LEU A 62 15.61 3.66 -9.63
CA LEU A 62 15.55 4.19 -10.99
C LEU A 62 16.00 5.65 -11.06
N ARG A 63 15.67 6.47 -10.06
CA ARG A 63 16.15 7.87 -10.00
C ARG A 63 17.67 7.96 -9.87
N ARG A 64 18.29 7.09 -9.07
CA ARG A 64 19.76 7.03 -8.94
C ARG A 64 20.40 6.62 -10.25
N GLU A 65 19.90 5.55 -10.87
CA GLU A 65 20.38 5.08 -12.17
C GLU A 65 20.23 6.15 -13.25
N ASN A 66 19.08 6.82 -13.32
CA ASN A 66 18.84 7.89 -14.28
C ASN A 66 19.78 9.08 -14.08
N HIS A 67 20.08 9.43 -12.83
CA HIS A 67 21.06 10.48 -12.53
C HIS A 67 22.46 10.11 -13.01
N THR A 68 22.94 8.90 -12.70
CA THR A 68 24.25 8.42 -13.19
C THR A 68 24.31 8.39 -14.72
N LEU A 69 23.25 7.94 -15.37
CA LEU A 69 23.18 7.92 -16.83
C LEU A 69 23.20 9.33 -17.43
N ARG A 70 22.51 10.30 -16.79
CA ARG A 70 22.55 11.70 -17.20
C ARG A 70 23.94 12.29 -17.05
N ASP A 71 24.58 12.11 -15.90
CA ASP A 71 25.92 12.62 -15.63
C ASP A 71 26.94 12.04 -16.63
N THR A 72 26.84 10.75 -16.92
CA THR A 72 27.68 10.08 -17.92
C THR A 72 27.44 10.65 -19.32
N ASN A 73 26.18 10.84 -19.70
CA ASN A 73 25.85 11.43 -21.00
C ASN A 73 26.38 12.86 -21.13
N GLU A 74 26.26 13.68 -20.09
CA GLU A 74 26.79 15.04 -20.11
C GLU A 74 28.32 15.04 -20.23
N LEU A 75 29.02 14.14 -19.53
CA LEU A 75 30.46 13.97 -19.67
C LEU A 75 30.87 13.52 -21.08
N LEU A 76 30.15 12.56 -21.67
CA LEU A 76 30.42 12.09 -23.03
C LEU A 76 30.14 13.17 -24.09
N LYS A 77 29.08 13.97 -23.94
CA LYS A 77 28.80 15.10 -24.84
C LYS A 77 29.84 16.22 -24.72
N ALA A 78 30.37 16.44 -23.52
CA ALA A 78 31.39 17.45 -23.27
C ALA A 78 32.78 17.00 -23.76
N ALA A 79 32.97 15.71 -24.09
CA ALA A 79 34.20 15.23 -24.67
C ALA A 79 34.36 15.76 -26.10
N PRO A 80 35.49 16.41 -26.43
CA PRO A 80 35.75 16.84 -27.80
C PRO A 80 35.84 15.62 -28.72
N ALA A 81 35.19 15.71 -29.88
CA ALA A 81 35.25 14.65 -30.89
C ALA A 81 36.72 14.34 -31.23
N PRO A 82 37.09 13.06 -31.40
CA PRO A 82 38.45 12.71 -31.81
C PRO A 82 38.75 13.38 -33.15
N LEU A 83 39.81 14.17 -33.19
CA LEU A 83 40.35 14.77 -34.41
C LEU A 83 40.71 13.63 -35.38
N ASN A 84 39.97 13.52 -36.48
CA ASN A 84 40.28 12.68 -37.63
C ASN A 84 40.98 13.54 -38.69
#